data_AF-A0A285NZI9-F1
#
_entry.id   AF-A0A285NZI9-F1
#
_cell.length_a   1.000
_cell.length_b   1.000
_cell.length_c   1.000
_cell.angle_alpha   90.00
_cell.angle_beta   90.00
_cell.angle_gamma   90.00
#
_symmetry.space_group_name_H-M   'P 1'
#
loop_
_entity.id
_entity.type
_entity.pdbx_description
1 polymer ?
#
loop_
_entity_poly.entity_id
_entity_poly.type
_entity_poly.pdbx_seq_one_letter_code
_entity_poly.pdbx_strand_id
1 'polypeptide(L)'
;MNSAVYEPVGSATSCQPVVNKLFYSLLSIPVVPMDEKTEELRDIFIDVTDEDTVTESQEDTRGSLAGAGDGNVSERIEGVIESMRERYEFETELSTERLCELVERFYEGDGDAEIARALDESRMTVVRARLDLHLVRDRDLEAPFDVGEFRRALADDASTADLAETFDVSESTVRRYRRVVEAENESRQANDRYRDEFDSILADADLSERITEDVQQDGLDDATEGMETDVSF
;
A
#
# COMPACT_ATOMS: atom_id res chain seq x y z
N MET A 1 -69.02 32.64 -25.31
CA MET A 1 -70.42 32.24 -25.49
C MET A 1 -70.47 31.08 -26.48
N ASN A 2 -71.36 30.11 -26.21
CA ASN A 2 -71.52 28.74 -26.74
C ASN A 2 -70.49 27.71 -26.22
N SER A 3 -70.83 26.81 -25.27
CA SER A 3 -71.82 25.70 -25.25
C SER A 3 -71.54 24.66 -26.35
N ALA A 4 -70.93 23.50 -26.06
CA ALA A 4 -71.35 22.33 -25.27
C ALA A 4 -72.13 21.29 -26.10
N VAL A 5 -71.71 20.01 -25.98
CA VAL A 5 -72.46 18.71 -25.93
C VAL A 5 -71.54 17.59 -26.50
N TYR A 6 -70.95 16.67 -25.70
CA TYR A 6 -71.47 15.37 -25.19
C TYR A 6 -71.67 14.35 -26.36
N GLU A 7 -71.16 13.09 -26.43
CA GLU A 7 -70.84 12.02 -25.46
C GLU A 7 -70.01 10.84 -26.06
N PRO A 8 -69.70 9.72 -25.33
CA PRO A 8 -68.43 8.97 -25.42
C PRO A 8 -68.57 7.44 -25.65
N VAL A 9 -67.44 6.73 -25.71
CA VAL A 9 -67.22 5.31 -25.32
C VAL A 9 -65.70 5.07 -25.45
N GLY A 10 -64.91 4.49 -24.55
CA GLY A 10 -65.15 3.64 -23.38
C GLY A 10 -64.20 2.43 -23.49
N SER A 11 -63.17 2.34 -22.64
CA SER A 11 -62.48 1.12 -22.16
C SER A 11 -61.28 1.56 -21.31
N ALA A 12 -61.39 1.67 -19.98
CA ALA A 12 -61.03 0.62 -19.01
C ALA A 12 -59.64 0.01 -19.34
N THR A 13 -58.61 0.10 -18.49
CA THR A 13 -58.56 -0.62 -17.20
C THR A 13 -57.38 -0.15 -16.33
N SER A 14 -57.70 0.13 -15.06
CA SER A 14 -56.91 -0.09 -13.84
C SER A 14 -55.50 0.49 -13.68
N CYS A 15 -55.45 1.65 -13.00
CA CYS A 15 -54.39 1.98 -12.06
C CYS A 15 -54.98 1.90 -10.65
N GLN A 16 -54.40 1.09 -9.75
CA GLN A 16 -54.40 1.29 -8.29
C GLN A 16 -53.51 0.23 -7.59
N PRO A 17 -53.08 0.47 -6.33
CA PRO A 17 -51.74 0.16 -5.84
C PRO A 17 -51.73 -1.10 -4.97
N VAL A 18 -50.57 -1.73 -4.81
CA VAL A 18 -50.44 -2.88 -3.90
C VAL A 18 -49.49 -2.54 -2.76
N VAL A 19 -50.13 -2.41 -1.62
CA VAL A 19 -49.63 -2.26 -0.25
C VAL A 19 -48.79 -3.46 0.19
N ASN A 20 -47.75 -3.14 0.95
CA ASN A 20 -46.94 -4.03 1.77
C ASN A 20 -47.81 -4.72 2.86
N LYS A 21 -47.70 -6.05 3.02
CA LYS A 21 -47.84 -6.79 4.29
C LYS A 21 -47.48 -8.29 4.11
N LEU A 22 -46.30 -8.66 4.62
CA LEU A 22 -46.03 -9.69 5.64
C LEU A 22 -46.65 -11.12 5.56
N PHE A 23 -45.82 -12.08 6.01
CA PHE A 23 -46.09 -13.41 6.59
C PHE A 23 -45.82 -14.67 5.74
N TYR A 24 -44.65 -15.28 6.04
CA TYR A 24 -44.40 -16.72 6.26
C TYR A 24 -45.47 -17.73 5.82
N SER A 25 -45.07 -18.66 4.94
CA SER A 25 -45.53 -20.06 5.00
C SER A 25 -44.41 -21.02 4.64
N LEU A 26 -44.12 -21.88 5.60
CA LEU A 26 -43.20 -23.01 5.59
C LEU A 26 -43.75 -24.21 4.77
N LEU A 27 -42.83 -25.16 4.52
CA LEU A 27 -43.03 -26.62 4.37
C LEU A 27 -43.41 -27.19 3.00
N SER A 28 -42.37 -27.53 2.21
CA SER A 28 -42.21 -28.90 1.70
C SER A 28 -40.76 -29.12 1.22
N ILE A 29 -39.87 -29.49 2.16
CA ILE A 29 -38.54 -30.06 1.83
C ILE A 29 -38.64 -31.56 2.15
N PRO A 30 -38.33 -32.47 1.21
CA PRO A 30 -38.35 -33.90 1.51
C PRO A 30 -37.23 -34.25 2.50
N VAL A 31 -37.61 -34.85 3.63
CA VAL A 31 -36.69 -35.43 4.62
C VAL A 31 -36.15 -36.75 4.05
N VAL A 32 -34.85 -36.78 3.77
CA VAL A 32 -34.12 -38.03 3.48
C VAL A 32 -33.82 -38.71 4.83
N PRO A 33 -34.20 -39.97 5.04
CA PRO A 33 -33.92 -40.68 6.28
C PRO A 33 -32.41 -40.93 6.43
N MET A 34 -31.90 -40.58 7.61
CA MET A 34 -30.57 -40.89 8.11
C MET A 34 -30.55 -42.31 8.68
N ASP A 35 -29.99 -43.26 7.94
CA ASP A 35 -29.14 -44.33 8.49
C ASP A 35 -28.41 -45.01 7.32
N GLU A 36 -27.17 -44.57 7.04
CA GLU A 36 -26.21 -45.16 6.08
C GLU A 36 -25.01 -44.21 5.81
N LYS A 37 -25.01 -42.99 6.37
CA LYS A 37 -23.96 -41.98 6.19
C LYS A 37 -23.17 -41.63 7.46
N THR A 38 -23.20 -42.50 8.46
CA THR A 38 -22.43 -42.36 9.70
C THR A 38 -21.40 -43.47 9.92
N GLU A 39 -21.33 -44.49 9.06
CA GLU A 39 -20.25 -45.48 9.10
C GLU A 39 -19.08 -45.11 8.16
N GLU A 40 -19.34 -44.40 7.06
CA GLU A 40 -18.34 -44.03 6.05
C GLU A 40 -17.33 -42.95 6.53
N LEU A 41 -17.64 -42.23 7.63
CA LEU A 41 -16.74 -41.20 8.20
C LEU A 41 -15.80 -41.72 9.30
N ARG A 42 -15.95 -42.96 9.75
CA ARG A 42 -14.99 -43.55 10.72
C ARG A 42 -13.78 -44.19 10.04
N ASP A 43 -13.93 -44.69 8.82
CA ASP A 43 -12.82 -45.37 8.12
C ASP A 43 -11.83 -44.39 7.47
N ILE A 44 -12.24 -43.16 7.16
CA ILE A 44 -11.29 -42.11 6.69
C ILE A 44 -10.40 -41.57 7.83
N PHE A 45 -10.87 -41.63 9.08
CA PHE A 45 -10.13 -41.09 10.23
C PHE A 45 -9.22 -42.12 10.90
N ILE A 46 -9.30 -43.40 10.54
CA ILE A 46 -8.49 -44.49 11.09
C ILE A 46 -7.39 -44.97 10.11
N ASP A 47 -7.49 -44.68 8.81
CA ASP A 47 -6.50 -45.12 7.81
C ASP A 47 -5.31 -44.14 7.61
N VAL A 48 -5.09 -43.22 8.56
CA VAL A 48 -3.92 -42.30 8.56
C VAL A 48 -3.14 -42.38 9.89
N THR A 49 -3.25 -43.50 10.61
CA THR A 49 -2.51 -43.70 11.87
C THR A 49 -1.65 -44.95 11.93
N ASP A 50 -1.51 -45.69 10.82
CA ASP A 50 -0.55 -46.79 10.75
C ASP A 50 0.42 -46.61 9.58
N GLU A 51 1.70 -46.59 9.95
CA GLU A 51 2.88 -46.79 9.10
C GLU A 51 3.19 -45.74 8.02
N ASP A 52 3.86 -44.67 8.43
CA ASP A 52 5.29 -44.54 8.11
C ASP A 52 5.92 -43.45 8.97
N THR A 53 7.05 -43.80 9.60
CA THR A 53 7.87 -42.83 10.34
C THR A 53 8.55 -41.94 9.31
N VAL A 54 7.89 -40.89 8.87
CA VAL A 54 8.49 -39.87 8.00
C VAL A 54 9.28 -38.92 8.90
N THR A 55 10.50 -39.33 9.29
CA THR A 55 11.56 -38.37 9.53
C THR A 55 12.02 -37.88 8.17
N GLU A 56 11.20 -37.04 7.52
CA GLU A 56 11.78 -36.05 6.63
C GLU A 56 12.66 -35.21 7.54
N SER A 57 13.97 -35.27 7.30
CA SER A 57 14.84 -34.20 7.76
C SER A 57 14.16 -32.93 7.33
N GLN A 58 13.61 -32.19 8.30
CA GLN A 58 13.50 -30.77 8.14
C GLN A 58 14.93 -30.35 7.83
N GLU A 59 15.21 -30.12 6.54
CA GLU A 59 16.14 -29.06 6.23
C GLU A 59 15.50 -27.87 6.94
N ASP A 60 16.09 -27.52 8.08
CA ASP A 60 16.07 -26.17 8.56
C ASP A 60 16.21 -25.31 7.32
N THR A 61 15.11 -24.74 6.81
CA THR A 61 15.22 -23.49 6.07
C THR A 61 15.52 -22.41 7.11
N ARG A 62 16.62 -22.61 7.84
CA ARG A 62 17.46 -21.55 8.36
C ARG A 62 18.16 -20.97 7.13
N GLY A 63 17.76 -19.77 6.74
CA GLY A 63 18.50 -18.93 5.81
C GLY A 63 17.62 -18.45 4.67
N SER A 64 17.30 -17.17 4.53
CA SER A 64 18.18 -16.02 4.78
C SER A 64 17.52 -14.92 5.62
N LEU A 65 17.63 -15.02 6.95
CA LEU A 65 17.78 -13.83 7.81
C LEU A 65 19.26 -13.64 8.21
N ALA A 66 20.17 -14.39 7.57
CA ALA A 66 21.60 -14.32 7.79
C ALA A 66 22.34 -13.57 6.65
N GLY A 67 21.61 -12.80 5.85
CA GLY A 67 22.17 -11.87 4.87
C GLY A 67 21.44 -10.52 4.75
N ALA A 68 20.35 -10.30 5.50
CA ALA A 68 19.53 -9.08 5.42
C ALA A 68 19.67 -8.14 6.65
N GLY A 69 20.51 -8.53 7.62
CA GLY A 69 20.73 -7.77 8.86
C GLY A 69 22.17 -7.29 9.08
N ASP A 70 23.05 -7.47 8.08
CA ASP A 70 24.47 -7.06 8.14
C ASP A 70 24.88 -6.21 6.93
N GLY A 71 23.96 -6.00 5.98
CA GLY A 71 24.16 -5.06 4.88
C GLY A 71 24.01 -3.63 5.39
N ASN A 72 24.82 -2.72 4.87
CA ASN A 72 24.66 -1.28 5.14
C ASN A 72 23.20 -0.88 4.82
N VAL A 73 22.66 0.12 5.53
CA VAL A 73 21.32 0.70 5.34
C VAL A 73 21.01 0.87 3.85
N SER A 74 21.97 1.39 3.07
CA SER A 74 21.82 1.59 1.63
C SER A 74 21.64 0.30 0.81
N GLU A 75 22.24 -0.84 1.20
CA GLU A 75 22.03 -2.14 0.55
C GLU A 75 20.62 -2.68 0.82
N ARG A 76 20.09 -2.44 2.03
CA ARG A 76 18.72 -2.80 2.37
C ARG A 76 17.72 -1.96 1.56
N ILE A 77 17.95 -0.66 1.46
CA ILE A 77 17.14 0.26 0.63
C ILE A 77 17.20 -0.17 -0.85
N GLU A 78 18.39 -0.50 -1.35
CA GLU A 78 18.58 -1.00 -2.71
C GLU A 78 17.74 -2.24 -2.99
N GLY A 79 17.74 -3.23 -2.09
CA GLY A 79 16.92 -4.44 -2.23
C GLY A 79 15.42 -4.16 -2.30
N VAL A 80 14.92 -3.16 -1.56
CA VAL A 80 13.52 -2.71 -1.66
C VAL A 80 13.26 -2.09 -3.03
N ILE A 81 14.14 -1.21 -3.51
CA ILE A 81 14.00 -0.54 -4.82
C ILE A 81 14.05 -1.55 -5.97
N GLU A 82 14.93 -2.55 -5.91
CA GLU A 82 14.99 -3.63 -6.90
C GLU A 82 13.68 -4.42 -6.93
N SER A 83 13.15 -4.80 -5.77
CA SER A 83 11.84 -5.47 -5.68
C SER A 83 10.70 -4.62 -6.25
N MET A 84 10.75 -3.30 -6.07
CA MET A 84 9.79 -2.39 -6.71
C MET A 84 9.93 -2.39 -8.23
N ARG A 85 11.15 -2.31 -8.76
CA ARG A 85 11.42 -2.35 -10.22
C ARG A 85 11.05 -3.66 -10.88
N GLU A 86 11.07 -4.76 -10.15
CA GLU A 86 10.58 -6.05 -10.65
C GLU A 86 9.06 -6.07 -10.79
N ARG A 87 8.34 -5.31 -9.95
CA ARG A 87 6.88 -5.32 -9.87
C ARG A 87 6.20 -4.19 -10.62
N TYR A 88 6.83 -3.02 -10.70
CA TYR A 88 6.28 -1.80 -11.26
C TYR A 88 7.20 -1.21 -12.32
N GLU A 89 6.61 -0.49 -13.27
CA GLU A 89 7.36 0.27 -14.26
C GLU A 89 7.78 1.62 -13.68
N PHE A 90 9.07 1.94 -13.76
CA PHE A 90 9.61 3.21 -13.29
C PHE A 90 9.70 4.18 -14.48
N GLU A 91 9.09 5.37 -14.36
CA GLU A 91 9.26 6.46 -15.34
C GLU A 91 10.62 7.16 -15.19
N THR A 92 11.24 7.08 -14.01
CA THR A 92 12.53 7.70 -13.70
C THR A 92 13.71 6.97 -14.33
N GLU A 93 14.66 7.76 -14.84
CA GLU A 93 15.93 7.26 -15.39
C GLU A 93 17.06 7.25 -14.35
N LEU A 94 16.77 7.63 -13.10
CA LEU A 94 17.76 7.64 -12.03
C LEU A 94 18.30 6.22 -11.75
N SER A 95 19.59 6.12 -11.47
CA SER A 95 20.20 4.85 -11.03
C SER A 95 19.68 4.45 -9.64
N THR A 96 19.79 3.17 -9.31
CA THR A 96 19.40 2.66 -7.99
C THR A 96 20.12 3.39 -6.86
N GLU A 97 21.43 3.63 -7.00
CA GLU A 97 22.23 4.42 -6.05
C GLU A 97 21.64 5.82 -5.80
N ARG A 98 21.18 6.51 -6.86
CA ARG A 98 20.55 7.84 -6.75
C ARG A 98 19.15 7.78 -6.14
N LEU A 99 18.44 6.68 -6.36
CA LEU A 99 17.17 6.42 -5.69
C LEU A 99 17.37 6.15 -4.20
N CYS A 100 18.43 5.44 -3.79
CA CYS A 100 18.78 5.28 -2.37
C CYS A 100 19.02 6.64 -1.70
N GLU A 101 19.85 7.50 -2.30
CA GLU A 101 20.09 8.86 -1.75
C GLU A 101 18.80 9.69 -1.70
N LEU A 102 17.91 9.56 -2.69
CA LEU A 102 16.60 10.22 -2.69
C LEU A 102 15.76 9.77 -1.50
N VAL A 103 15.71 8.46 -1.23
CA VAL A 103 14.95 7.87 -0.13
C VAL A 103 15.48 8.39 1.21
N GLU A 104 16.78 8.29 1.46
CA GLU A 104 17.42 8.76 2.70
C GLU A 104 17.05 10.23 2.97
N ARG A 105 17.31 11.13 2.01
CA ARG A 105 16.98 12.57 2.13
C ARG A 105 15.49 12.83 2.29
N PHE A 106 14.64 12.05 1.63
CA PHE A 106 13.19 12.19 1.76
C PHE A 106 12.76 11.97 3.22
N TYR A 107 13.33 10.99 3.90
CA TYR A 107 13.05 10.65 5.30
C TYR A 107 13.75 11.57 6.30
N GLU A 108 14.89 12.15 5.94
CA GLU A 108 15.51 13.27 6.67
C GLU A 108 14.63 14.55 6.63
N GLY A 109 13.63 14.59 5.74
CA GLY A 109 12.65 15.67 5.64
C GLY A 109 12.94 16.71 4.55
N ASP A 110 13.97 16.50 3.71
CA ASP A 110 14.33 17.42 2.63
C ASP A 110 13.14 17.64 1.67
N GLY A 111 12.98 18.87 1.16
CA GLY A 111 12.05 19.20 0.08
C GLY A 111 12.51 18.67 -1.28
N ASP A 112 11.60 18.51 -2.26
CA ASP A 112 11.99 18.04 -3.61
C ASP A 112 13.07 18.93 -4.25
N ALA A 113 13.10 20.22 -3.91
CA ALA A 113 14.10 21.16 -4.42
C ALA A 113 15.48 20.96 -3.77
N GLU A 114 15.55 20.56 -2.50
CA GLU A 114 16.80 20.27 -1.80
C GLU A 114 17.39 18.97 -2.31
N ILE A 115 16.56 17.92 -2.36
CA ILE A 115 16.91 16.63 -2.97
C ILE A 115 17.39 16.82 -4.42
N ALA A 116 16.69 17.61 -5.22
CA ALA A 116 17.08 17.87 -6.61
C ALA A 116 18.46 18.51 -6.73
N ARG A 117 18.80 19.46 -5.84
CA ARG A 117 20.13 20.09 -5.86
C ARG A 117 21.22 19.11 -5.43
N ALA A 118 20.94 18.26 -4.45
CA ALA A 118 21.88 17.24 -4.02
C ALA A 118 22.20 16.22 -5.10
N LEU A 119 21.17 15.77 -5.81
CA LEU A 119 21.31 14.81 -6.89
C LEU A 119 21.81 15.44 -8.21
N ASP A 120 21.97 16.76 -8.28
CA ASP A 120 22.23 17.51 -9.53
C ASP A 120 21.17 17.21 -10.61
N GLU A 121 19.92 17.17 -10.19
CA GLU A 121 18.77 16.77 -10.99
C GLU A 121 17.68 17.84 -11.04
N SER A 122 16.72 17.66 -11.96
CA SER A 122 15.55 18.55 -11.98
C SER A 122 14.57 18.21 -10.86
N ARG A 123 13.89 19.21 -10.30
CA ARG A 123 12.80 18.99 -9.34
C ARG A 123 11.72 18.05 -9.91
N MET A 124 11.44 18.14 -11.20
CA MET A 124 10.47 17.26 -11.86
C MET A 124 10.95 15.80 -11.87
N THR A 125 12.24 15.57 -12.10
CA THR A 125 12.87 14.23 -12.03
C THR A 125 12.69 13.64 -10.64
N VAL A 126 12.99 14.41 -9.59
CA VAL A 126 12.82 13.98 -8.19
C VAL A 126 11.37 13.64 -7.87
N VAL A 127 10.41 14.49 -8.28
CA VAL A 127 8.99 14.20 -8.04
C VAL A 127 8.56 12.92 -8.74
N ARG A 128 8.99 12.67 -9.99
CA ARG A 128 8.68 11.41 -10.68
C ARG A 128 9.29 10.20 -9.98
N ALA A 129 10.59 10.24 -9.71
CA ALA A 129 11.29 9.17 -9.00
C ALA A 129 10.64 8.85 -7.65
N ARG A 130 10.20 9.88 -6.94
CA ARG A 130 9.51 9.74 -5.67
C ARG A 130 8.13 9.06 -5.81
N LEU A 131 7.38 9.37 -6.87
CA LEU A 131 6.10 8.72 -7.14
C LEU A 131 6.30 7.26 -7.59
N ASP A 132 7.33 6.96 -8.39
CA ASP A 132 7.71 5.58 -8.76
C ASP A 132 8.06 4.74 -7.52
N LEU A 133 8.66 5.38 -6.50
CA LEU A 133 8.97 4.78 -5.19
C LEU A 133 7.79 4.78 -4.21
N HIS A 134 6.58 5.16 -4.65
CA HIS A 134 5.37 5.26 -3.81
C HIS A 134 5.48 6.24 -2.63
N LEU A 135 6.46 7.13 -2.64
CA LEU A 135 6.74 8.09 -1.56
C LEU A 135 5.88 9.36 -1.71
N VAL A 136 4.56 9.22 -1.72
CA VAL A 136 3.61 10.34 -1.86
C VAL A 136 3.59 11.23 -0.61
N ARG A 137 3.63 12.55 -0.80
CA ARG A 137 3.50 13.57 0.26
C ARG A 137 2.10 14.17 0.25
N ASP A 138 1.68 14.75 1.38
CA ASP A 138 0.39 15.45 1.48
C ASP A 138 0.24 16.54 0.41
N ARG A 139 1.31 17.29 0.13
CA ARG A 139 1.33 18.33 -0.91
C ARG A 139 1.09 17.83 -2.33
N ASP A 140 1.27 16.54 -2.58
CA ASP A 140 0.96 15.97 -3.89
C ASP A 140 -0.53 15.74 -4.08
N LEU A 141 -1.28 15.67 -2.97
CA LEU A 141 -2.72 15.48 -2.93
C LEU A 141 -3.50 16.80 -2.85
N GLU A 142 -2.79 17.93 -2.74
CA GLU A 142 -3.37 19.28 -2.74
C GLU A 142 -3.82 19.73 -4.13
N ALA A 143 -4.85 19.05 -4.66
CA ALA A 143 -5.45 19.33 -5.95
C ALA A 143 -6.44 20.50 -5.94
N PRO A 144 -6.62 21.22 -7.06
CA PRO A 144 -7.69 22.19 -7.22
C PRO A 144 -9.08 21.54 -7.39
N PHE A 145 -9.19 20.21 -7.24
CA PHE A 145 -10.41 19.42 -7.39
C PHE A 145 -10.43 18.27 -6.36
N ASP A 146 -11.54 17.54 -6.27
CA ASP A 146 -11.63 16.35 -5.41
C ASP A 146 -10.83 15.18 -6.01
N VAL A 147 -9.74 14.79 -5.34
CA VAL A 147 -8.86 13.70 -5.78
C VAL A 147 -9.58 12.34 -5.80
N GLY A 148 -10.57 12.14 -4.92
CA GLY A 148 -11.38 10.92 -4.89
C GLY A 148 -12.32 10.81 -6.09
N GLU A 149 -12.89 11.93 -6.54
CA GLU A 149 -13.65 12.02 -7.78
C GLU A 149 -12.78 11.81 -9.00
N PHE A 150 -11.60 12.43 -9.03
CA PHE A 150 -10.62 12.21 -10.09
C PHE A 150 -10.18 10.75 -10.17
N ARG A 151 -9.93 10.10 -9.03
CA ARG A 151 -9.61 8.66 -8.96
C ARG A 151 -10.74 7.78 -9.54
N ARG A 152 -12.00 8.10 -9.24
CA ARG A 152 -13.15 7.37 -9.79
C ARG A 152 -13.23 7.54 -11.32
N ALA A 153 -13.08 8.76 -11.81
CA ALA A 153 -13.10 9.03 -13.25
C ALA A 153 -11.94 8.36 -13.99
N LEU A 154 -10.76 8.23 -13.38
CA LEU A 154 -9.64 7.47 -13.93
C LEU A 154 -9.96 5.98 -14.08
N ALA A 155 -10.68 5.39 -13.14
CA ALA A 155 -11.09 3.99 -13.20
C ALA A 155 -12.12 3.71 -14.31
N ASP A 156 -12.81 4.73 -14.81
CA ASP A 156 -13.72 4.66 -15.95
C ASP A 156 -13.00 4.90 -17.30
N ASP A 157 -11.67 4.82 -17.33
CA ASP A 157 -10.82 5.00 -18.53
C ASP A 157 -11.01 6.35 -19.24
N ALA A 158 -11.41 7.40 -18.50
CA ALA A 158 -11.58 8.73 -19.07
C ALA A 158 -10.28 9.27 -19.69
N SER A 159 -10.39 9.86 -20.88
CA SER A 159 -9.24 10.41 -21.57
C SER A 159 -8.67 11.62 -20.83
N THR A 160 -7.41 11.98 -21.12
CA THR A 160 -6.79 13.17 -20.50
C THR A 160 -7.56 14.45 -20.85
N ALA A 161 -8.12 14.54 -22.05
CA ALA A 161 -8.90 15.69 -22.49
C ALA A 161 -10.26 15.76 -21.78
N ASP A 162 -10.96 14.63 -21.65
CA ASP A 162 -12.26 14.57 -20.97
C ASP A 162 -12.12 14.94 -19.48
N LEU A 163 -11.07 14.45 -18.83
CA LEU A 163 -10.74 14.81 -17.44
C LEU A 163 -10.40 16.30 -17.31
N ALA A 164 -9.65 16.87 -18.26
CA ALA A 164 -9.30 18.28 -18.24
C ALA A 164 -10.56 19.17 -18.32
N GLU A 165 -11.50 18.81 -19.19
CA GLU A 165 -12.79 19.49 -19.31
C GLU A 165 -13.67 19.30 -18.06
N THR A 166 -13.78 18.05 -17.57
CA THR A 166 -14.63 17.70 -16.42
C THR A 166 -14.21 18.43 -15.14
N PHE A 167 -12.89 18.53 -14.90
CA PHE A 167 -12.34 19.13 -13.68
C PHE A 167 -11.93 20.60 -13.87
N ASP A 168 -12.17 21.19 -15.05
CA ASP A 168 -11.79 22.57 -15.40
C ASP A 168 -10.30 22.87 -15.12
N VAL A 169 -9.42 21.99 -15.60
CA VAL A 169 -7.96 22.09 -15.43
C VAL A 169 -7.22 21.86 -16.74
N SER A 170 -5.93 22.19 -16.78
CA SER A 170 -5.10 21.85 -17.93
C SER A 170 -4.84 20.34 -18.02
N GLU A 171 -4.64 19.82 -19.23
CA GLU A 171 -4.19 18.44 -19.42
C GLU A 171 -2.85 18.15 -18.73
N SER A 172 -1.97 19.15 -18.57
CA SER A 172 -0.74 18.99 -17.80
C SER A 172 -1.01 18.74 -16.31
N THR A 173 -2.06 19.34 -15.75
CA THR A 173 -2.53 19.11 -14.39
C THR A 173 -3.11 17.70 -14.26
N VAL A 174 -3.93 17.28 -15.23
CA VAL A 174 -4.46 15.90 -15.30
C VAL A 174 -3.33 14.88 -15.33
N ARG A 175 -2.34 15.04 -16.22
CA ARG A 175 -1.17 14.13 -16.30
C ARG A 175 -0.37 14.09 -15.00
N ARG A 176 -0.27 15.20 -14.28
CA ARG A 176 0.41 15.24 -12.98
C ARG A 176 -0.37 14.44 -11.94
N TYR A 177 -1.66 14.72 -11.76
CA TYR A 177 -2.47 14.04 -10.75
C TYR A 177 -2.77 12.58 -11.09
N ARG A 178 -2.75 12.21 -12.38
CA ARG A 178 -2.80 10.82 -12.81
C ARG A 178 -1.67 10.00 -12.18
N ARG A 179 -0.42 10.46 -12.32
CA ARG A 179 0.75 9.81 -11.68
C ARG A 179 0.63 9.72 -10.17
N VAL A 180 0.14 10.77 -9.52
CA VAL A 180 -0.05 10.79 -8.07
C VAL A 180 -1.08 9.73 -7.64
N VAL A 181 -2.21 9.66 -8.34
CA VAL A 181 -3.26 8.67 -8.04
C VAL A 181 -2.81 7.25 -8.38
N GLU A 182 -2.07 7.06 -9.47
CA GLU A 182 -1.47 5.77 -9.84
C GLU A 182 -0.51 5.30 -8.74
N ALA A 183 0.43 6.13 -8.32
CA ALA A 183 1.35 5.82 -7.21
C ALA A 183 0.60 5.49 -5.90
N GLU A 184 -0.42 6.28 -5.52
CA GLU A 184 -1.24 5.97 -4.34
C GLU A 184 -1.98 4.62 -4.48
N ASN A 185 -2.52 4.34 -5.66
CA ASN A 185 -3.26 3.10 -5.89
C ASN A 185 -2.33 1.89 -5.87
N GLU A 186 -1.13 1.98 -6.46
CA GLU A 186 -0.12 0.92 -6.42
C GLU A 186 0.38 0.67 -5.00
N SER A 187 0.68 1.75 -4.26
CA SER A 187 1.08 1.67 -2.86
C SER A 187 0.03 0.95 -2.02
N ARG A 188 -1.25 1.35 -2.14
CA ARG A 188 -2.37 0.70 -1.44
C ARG A 188 -2.59 -0.75 -1.87
N GLN A 189 -2.40 -1.06 -3.16
CA GLN A 189 -2.47 -2.45 -3.65
C GLN A 189 -1.34 -3.33 -3.09
N ALA A 190 -0.20 -2.73 -2.79
CA ALA A 190 0.89 -3.37 -2.05
C ALA A 190 0.66 -3.37 -0.52
N ASN A 191 -0.46 -2.86 -0.02
CA ASN A 191 -0.72 -2.61 1.40
C ASN A 191 0.36 -1.73 2.05
N ASP A 192 0.83 -0.71 1.32
CA ASP A 192 1.87 0.23 1.74
C ASP A 192 3.23 -0.42 2.09
N ARG A 193 3.41 -1.71 1.76
CA ARG A 193 4.56 -2.54 2.15
C ARG A 193 5.92 -1.88 1.88
N TYR A 194 6.12 -1.28 0.72
CA TYR A 194 7.42 -0.70 0.36
C TYR A 194 7.74 0.54 1.20
N ARG A 195 6.73 1.35 1.51
CA ARG A 195 6.87 2.49 2.40
C ARG A 195 7.19 2.02 3.81
N ASP A 196 6.44 1.04 4.31
CA ASP A 196 6.68 0.42 5.62
C ASP A 196 8.09 -0.21 5.73
N GLU A 197 8.59 -0.82 4.65
CA GLU A 197 9.95 -1.35 4.59
C GLU A 197 11.01 -0.23 4.66
N PHE A 198 10.86 0.85 3.90
CA PHE A 198 11.76 2.01 4.02
C PHE A 198 11.72 2.64 5.41
N ASP A 199 10.52 2.86 5.96
CA ASP A 199 10.30 3.39 7.32
C ASP A 199 11.03 2.52 8.37
N SER A 200 10.88 1.19 8.26
CA SER A 200 11.51 0.23 9.16
C SER A 200 13.03 0.24 9.06
N ILE A 201 13.58 0.26 7.84
CA ILE A 201 15.03 0.28 7.60
C ILE A 201 15.67 1.54 8.19
N LEU A 202 15.06 2.70 7.96
CA LEU A 202 15.63 3.97 8.40
C LEU A 202 15.43 4.23 9.89
N ALA A 203 14.31 3.80 10.48
CA ALA A 203 14.13 3.87 11.93
C ALA A 203 15.14 3.00 12.69
N ASP A 204 15.51 1.83 12.15
CA ASP A 204 16.53 0.94 12.71
C ASP A 204 17.93 1.56 12.62
N ALA A 205 18.22 2.25 11.51
CA ALA A 205 19.45 3.02 11.32
C ALA A 205 19.58 4.17 12.32
N ASP A 206 18.56 5.02 12.44
CA ASP A 206 18.51 6.14 13.40
C ASP A 206 18.69 5.67 14.84
N LEU A 207 18.07 4.53 15.21
CA LEU A 207 18.22 3.96 16.54
C LEU A 207 19.65 3.48 16.79
N SER A 208 20.26 2.83 15.80
CA SER A 208 21.63 2.32 15.89
C SER A 208 22.65 3.46 16.04
N GLU A 209 22.49 4.54 15.28
CA GLU A 209 23.33 5.74 15.38
C GLU A 209 23.28 6.32 16.80
N ARG A 210 22.08 6.55 17.34
CA ARG A 210 21.88 7.08 18.70
C ARG A 210 22.50 6.21 19.80
N ILE A 211 22.37 4.89 19.70
CA ILE A 211 23.00 3.97 20.67
C ILE A 211 24.53 4.11 20.62
N THR A 212 25.11 4.21 19.42
CA THR A 212 26.57 4.38 19.29
C THR A 212 27.07 5.73 19.78
N GLU A 213 26.27 6.79 19.66
CA GLU A 213 26.55 8.11 20.25
C GLU A 213 26.53 8.05 21.78
N ASP A 214 25.49 7.46 22.37
CA ASP A 214 25.33 7.33 23.83
C ASP A 214 26.47 6.50 24.45
N VAL A 215 26.88 5.39 23.82
CA VAL A 215 28.00 4.57 24.30
C VAL A 215 29.34 5.30 24.19
N GLN A 216 29.55 6.10 23.14
CA GLN A 216 30.74 6.94 23.03
C GLN A 216 30.77 8.03 24.11
N GLN A 217 29.62 8.58 24.47
CA GLN A 217 29.51 9.63 25.48
C GLN A 217 29.71 9.09 26.91
N ASP A 218 29.05 7.99 27.28
CA ASP A 218 29.14 7.37 28.61
C ASP A 218 30.50 6.66 28.85
N GLY A 219 31.05 6.04 27.80
CA GLY A 219 32.37 5.38 27.87
C GLY A 219 33.55 6.34 28.03
N LEU A 220 33.40 7.61 27.64
CA LEU A 220 34.42 8.65 27.83
C LEU A 220 34.38 9.26 29.23
N ASP A 221 33.20 9.38 29.82
CA ASP A 221 33.03 9.92 31.18
C ASP A 221 33.51 8.90 32.25
N ASP A 222 33.20 7.61 32.10
CA ASP A 222 33.65 6.55 33.06
C ASP A 222 35.18 6.29 33.00
N ALA A 223 35.82 6.53 31.84
CA ALA A 223 37.26 6.34 31.68
C ALA A 223 38.11 7.47 32.28
N THR A 224 37.52 8.63 32.59
CA THR A 224 38.25 9.80 33.11
C THR A 224 38.12 9.97 34.63
N GLU A 225 37.14 9.34 35.28
CA GLU A 225 36.91 9.48 36.73
C GLU A 225 37.91 8.66 37.60
N GLY A 226 38.72 7.78 36.99
CA GLY A 226 39.68 6.91 37.71
C GLY A 226 41.16 7.33 37.69
N MET A 227 41.53 8.43 37.01
CA MET A 227 42.95 8.79 36.77
C MET A 227 43.52 9.93 37.64
N GLU A 228 42.78 10.44 38.63
CA GLU A 228 43.38 11.33 39.65
C GLU A 228 44.16 10.50 40.67
N THR A 229 45.38 10.10 40.30
CA THR A 229 46.36 9.56 41.25
C THR A 229 47.10 10.74 41.90
N ASP A 230 46.82 10.96 43.18
CA ASP A 230 47.49 11.92 44.07
C ASP A 230 49.00 11.62 44.14
N VAL A 231 49.79 12.15 43.20
CA VAL A 231 51.26 12.13 43.24
C VAL A 231 51.76 13.43 43.84
N SER A 232 51.82 13.46 45.17
CA SER A 232 52.57 14.46 45.92
C SER A 232 54.09 14.21 45.76
N PHE A 233 54.79 15.16 45.10
CA PHE A 233 56.25 15.20 44.96
C PHE A 233 56.92 15.99 46.10
#